data_AF-A0AAI7ZDA0-F1
#
_entry.id   AF-A0AAI7ZDA0-F1
#
_cell.length_a   1.000
_cell.length_b   1.000
_cell.length_c   1.000
_cell.angle_alpha   90.00
_cell.angle_beta   90.00
_cell.angle_gamma   90.00
#
_symmetry.space_group_name_H-M   'P 1'
#
loop_
_entity.id
_entity.type
_entity.pdbx_description
1 polymer ?
#
loop_
_entity_poly.entity_id
_entity_poly.type
_entity_poly.pdbx_seq_one_letter_code
_entity_poly.pdbx_strand_id
1 'polypeptide(L)'
;MRMPQFDYTVLDLHGRNRHGVISADSINSARAQLEQRQWVPVRVEVAAATASTAVRAARFSGKDLVLFTRQLATLVETAPLEEALRTIGTQSERRGVRRVTSQTHALVVEGFRLSDAMARQGKAFPALYRAMVAAGESAGALPQVLERLADLLERQAQVRSKLQSALVYPTALAATAGAVVIVLMTFVVPKVVDQFDSMGRALPWLTRVVIGVSHFLLHAGIPLLIALVVALVAAVRLLKRPALRLAADRALLRAPLLGRLIRDLHAARMARTLAIMVNSGLPLMEGLMIAARTVDNRALRLATDSMVTAIREGGSLAAAMKRAGVFPPTLLYMASSGENSGRLAPMLERAADYLEREFEAFTTAAMSLLEPAIIVLLGGVVAVIVLSILLPILQFNTLALG
;
A
#
# COMPACT_ATOMS: atom_id res chain seq x y z
N MET A 1 11.03 22.00 -32.10
CA MET A 1 11.90 22.72 -31.15
C MET A 1 11.08 23.02 -29.90
N ARG A 2 11.58 22.71 -28.69
CA ARG A 2 10.91 23.11 -27.43
C ARG A 2 11.12 24.62 -27.26
N MET A 3 10.06 25.40 -27.11
CA MET A 3 10.16 26.83 -26.81
C MET A 3 10.84 27.02 -25.45
N PRO A 4 11.75 28.01 -25.31
CA PRO A 4 12.38 28.31 -24.03
C PRO A 4 11.34 28.76 -23.00
N GLN A 5 11.55 28.36 -21.74
CA GLN A 5 10.73 28.76 -20.61
C GLN A 5 11.47 29.80 -19.78
N PHE A 6 10.72 30.77 -19.24
CA PHE A 6 11.24 31.84 -18.41
C PHE A 6 10.46 31.85 -17.08
N ASP A 7 11.21 31.85 -15.97
CA ASP A 7 10.63 32.07 -14.66
C ASP A 7 10.45 33.58 -14.46
N TYR A 8 9.26 33.99 -14.03
CA TYR A 8 8.95 35.39 -13.75
C TYR A 8 8.45 35.60 -12.34
N THR A 9 8.84 36.75 -11.77
CA THR A 9 8.21 37.37 -10.61
C THR A 9 7.66 38.71 -11.06
N VAL A 10 6.35 38.88 -10.94
CA VAL A 10 5.65 40.10 -11.34
C VAL A 10 4.84 40.66 -10.18
N LEU A 11 4.63 41.97 -10.20
CA LEU A 11 3.67 42.65 -9.36
C LEU A 11 2.35 42.75 -10.15
N ASP A 12 1.26 42.26 -9.59
CA ASP A 12 -0.07 42.53 -10.15
C ASP A 12 -0.54 43.96 -9.84
N LEU A 13 -1.63 44.39 -10.47
CA LEU A 13 -2.23 45.72 -10.27
C LEU A 13 -2.61 46.03 -8.81
N HIS A 14 -2.64 45.03 -7.94
CA HIS A 14 -2.98 45.14 -6.53
C HIS A 14 -1.74 45.08 -5.63
N GLY A 15 -0.53 45.20 -6.22
CA GLY A 15 0.73 45.19 -5.48
C GLY A 15 1.15 43.81 -4.97
N ARG A 16 0.52 42.71 -5.44
CA ARG A 16 0.84 41.37 -4.96
C ARG A 16 1.88 40.71 -5.87
N ASN A 17 2.88 40.09 -5.25
CA ASN A 17 3.85 39.27 -5.96
C ASN A 17 3.20 37.99 -6.50
N ARG A 18 3.32 37.76 -7.81
CA ARG A 18 2.95 36.51 -8.48
C ARG A 18 4.17 35.89 -9.14
N HIS A 19 4.29 34.57 -9.01
CA HIS A 19 5.35 33.78 -9.61
C HIS A 19 4.76 32.78 -10.61
N GLY A 20 5.45 32.57 -11.72
CA GLY A 20 5.02 31.62 -12.74
C GLY A 20 6.08 31.36 -13.80
N VAL A 21 5.73 30.49 -14.75
CA VAL A 21 6.57 30.15 -15.90
C VAL A 21 5.85 30.60 -17.17
N ILE A 22 6.55 31.30 -18.06
CA ILE A 22 6.02 31.70 -19.37
C ILE A 22 6.90 31.13 -20.48
N SER A 23 6.28 30.62 -21.54
CA SER A 23 7.01 30.13 -22.71
C SER A 23 7.10 31.26 -23.73
N ALA A 24 8.31 31.62 -24.12
CA ALA A 24 8.55 32.73 -25.04
C ALA A 24 9.84 32.46 -25.85
N ASP A 25 10.02 33.13 -26.98
CA ASP A 25 11.18 32.91 -27.84
C ASP A 25 12.44 33.64 -27.35
N SER A 26 12.25 34.68 -26.52
CA SER A 26 13.31 35.49 -25.91
C SER A 26 12.85 36.13 -24.60
N ILE A 27 13.80 36.57 -23.76
CA ILE A 27 13.51 37.27 -22.51
C ILE A 27 12.70 38.56 -22.72
N ASN A 28 12.91 39.23 -23.85
CA ASN A 28 12.18 40.44 -24.24
C ASN A 28 10.73 40.11 -24.61
N SER A 29 10.51 39.01 -25.35
CA SER A 29 9.14 38.53 -25.64
C SER A 29 8.40 38.05 -24.40
N ALA A 30 9.09 37.48 -23.41
CA ALA A 30 8.50 37.11 -22.12
C ALA A 30 8.04 38.36 -21.34
N ARG A 31 8.87 39.41 -21.28
CA ARG A 31 8.49 40.69 -20.65
C ARG A 31 7.29 41.35 -21.35
N ALA A 32 7.32 41.42 -22.68
CA ALA A 32 6.22 42.00 -23.45
C ALA A 32 4.88 41.28 -23.21
N GLN A 33 4.89 39.94 -23.10
CA GLN A 33 3.68 39.18 -22.77
C GLN A 33 3.18 39.42 -21.33
N LEU A 34 4.08 39.68 -20.38
CA LEU A 34 3.71 40.01 -19.00
C LEU A 34 3.14 41.43 -18.89
N GLU A 35 3.71 42.38 -19.64
CA GLU A 35 3.23 43.76 -19.73
C GLU A 35 1.86 43.84 -20.42
N GLN A 36 1.60 43.03 -21.47
CA GLN A 36 0.27 42.91 -22.07
C GLN A 36 -0.80 42.43 -21.07
N ARG A 37 -0.41 41.71 -20.01
CA ARG A 37 -1.29 41.27 -18.93
C ARG A 37 -1.40 42.29 -17.78
N GLN A 38 -0.88 43.50 -17.97
CA GLN A 38 -0.85 44.56 -16.96
C GLN A 38 -0.08 44.16 -15.69
N TRP A 39 0.91 43.29 -15.82
CA TRP A 39 1.78 42.88 -14.72
C TRP A 39 3.15 43.54 -14.86
N VAL A 40 3.67 44.09 -13.76
CA VAL A 40 4.99 44.75 -13.75
C VAL A 40 6.07 43.71 -13.46
N PRO A 41 6.97 43.39 -14.41
CA PRO A 41 8.01 42.38 -14.19
C PRO A 41 9.10 42.89 -13.24
N VAL A 42 9.22 42.25 -12.08
CA VAL A 42 10.28 42.53 -11.09
C VAL A 42 11.53 41.72 -11.40
N ARG A 43 11.35 40.47 -11.85
CA ARG A 43 12.44 39.56 -12.20
C ARG A 43 11.99 38.63 -13.32
N VAL A 44 12.76 38.53 -14.39
CA VAL A 44 12.55 37.56 -15.48
C VAL A 44 13.91 36.95 -15.77
N GLU A 45 14.04 35.65 -15.55
CA GLU A 45 15.30 34.91 -15.75
C GLU A 45 15.02 33.72 -16.69
N VAL A 46 16.01 33.35 -17.51
CA VAL A 46 15.93 32.12 -18.32
C VAL A 46 15.72 30.99 -17.31
N ALA A 47 14.66 30.20 -17.46
CA ALA A 47 14.45 29.04 -16.60
C ALA A 47 15.65 28.12 -16.84
N ALA A 48 16.63 28.17 -15.93
CA ALA A 48 17.76 27.29 -16.00
C ALA A 48 17.18 25.87 -16.01
N ALA A 49 17.75 24.99 -16.82
CA ALA A 49 17.47 23.56 -16.77
C ALA A 49 17.92 22.92 -15.44
N THR A 50 17.98 23.70 -14.34
CA THR A 50 17.66 23.21 -13.01
C THR A 50 16.38 22.42 -13.13
N ALA A 51 16.57 21.10 -13.01
CA ALA A 51 15.53 20.11 -12.88
C ALA A 51 14.29 20.78 -12.32
N SER A 52 13.21 20.78 -13.11
CA SER A 52 11.86 20.95 -12.60
C SER A 52 11.90 20.37 -11.20
N THR A 53 11.69 21.20 -10.17
CA THR A 53 11.36 20.66 -8.87
C THR A 53 10.12 19.88 -9.19
N ALA A 54 10.32 18.58 -9.48
CA ALA A 54 9.34 17.72 -10.07
C ALA A 54 8.26 17.81 -9.04
N VAL A 55 7.23 18.57 -9.40
CA VAL A 55 6.19 19.05 -8.52
C VAL A 55 5.75 17.81 -7.81
N ARG A 56 6.25 17.62 -6.57
CA ARG A 56 6.29 16.28 -6.00
C ARG A 56 4.84 15.99 -5.77
N ALA A 57 4.27 15.13 -6.64
CA ALA A 57 2.84 14.95 -6.75
C ALA A 57 2.33 14.80 -5.33
N ALA A 58 1.60 15.82 -4.86
CA ALA A 58 1.29 15.94 -3.45
C ALA A 58 0.43 14.73 -3.14
N ARG A 59 1.01 13.77 -2.43
CA ARG A 59 0.40 12.47 -2.19
C ARG A 59 -0.34 12.60 -0.87
N PHE A 60 -1.63 12.31 -0.89
CA PHE A 60 -2.36 12.11 0.36
C PHE A 60 -1.71 10.97 1.14
N SER A 61 -1.43 11.21 2.42
CA SER A 61 -1.25 10.11 3.35
C SER A 61 -2.57 9.34 3.48
N GLY A 62 -2.52 8.10 3.98
CA GLY A 62 -3.75 7.35 4.22
C GLY A 62 -4.72 8.09 5.14
N LYS A 63 -4.20 8.80 6.15
CA LYS A 63 -4.99 9.63 7.07
C LYS A 63 -5.58 10.87 6.38
N ASP A 64 -4.83 11.49 5.46
CA ASP A 64 -5.33 12.64 4.68
C ASP A 64 -6.53 12.26 3.82
N LEU A 65 -6.44 11.13 3.11
CA LEU A 65 -7.52 10.67 2.24
C LEU A 65 -8.79 10.33 3.04
N VAL A 66 -8.64 9.71 4.22
CA VAL A 66 -9.76 9.43 5.13
C VAL A 66 -10.44 10.72 5.55
N LEU A 67 -9.68 11.67 6.11
CA LEU A 67 -10.23 12.94 6.59
C LEU A 67 -10.87 13.75 5.46
N PHE A 68 -10.18 13.86 4.32
CA PHE A 68 -10.70 14.52 3.13
C PHE A 68 -12.03 13.92 2.68
N THR A 69 -12.12 12.58 2.62
CA THR A 69 -13.33 11.90 2.15
C THR A 69 -14.48 12.06 3.12
N ARG A 70 -14.22 11.94 4.44
CA ARG A 70 -15.24 12.16 5.46
C ARG A 70 -15.78 13.60 5.42
N GLN A 71 -14.89 14.59 5.37
CA GLN A 71 -15.28 15.99 5.27
C GLN A 71 -16.07 16.27 3.98
N LEU A 72 -15.65 15.69 2.85
CA LEU A 72 -16.35 15.84 1.58
C LEU A 72 -17.73 15.19 1.63
N ALA A 73 -17.86 13.99 2.20
CA ALA A 73 -19.14 13.31 2.37
C ALA A 73 -20.12 14.17 3.18
N THR A 74 -19.69 14.65 4.35
CA THR A 74 -20.52 15.50 5.23
C THR A 74 -20.91 16.84 4.58
N LEU A 75 -19.98 17.50 3.88
CA LEU A 75 -20.26 18.79 3.28
C LEU A 75 -21.13 18.69 2.02
N VAL A 76 -20.98 17.63 1.22
CA VAL A 76 -21.78 17.43 -0.02
C VAL A 76 -23.25 17.13 0.28
N GLU A 77 -23.60 16.71 1.51
CA GLU A 77 -25.00 16.57 1.94
C GLU A 77 -25.71 17.92 2.12
N THR A 78 -24.96 18.99 2.44
CA THR A 78 -25.53 20.28 2.86
C THR A 78 -25.11 21.46 1.98
N ALA A 79 -24.08 21.30 1.15
CA ALA A 79 -23.54 22.33 0.28
C ALA A 79 -23.22 21.78 -1.13
N PRO A 80 -23.21 22.64 -2.16
CA PRO A 80 -22.74 22.27 -3.49
C PRO A 80 -21.31 21.72 -3.44
N LEU A 81 -21.00 20.77 -4.33
CA LEU A 81 -19.67 20.13 -4.40
C LEU A 81 -18.52 21.14 -4.53
N GLU A 82 -18.73 22.21 -5.30
CA GLU A 82 -17.77 23.31 -5.46
C GLU A 82 -17.44 23.96 -4.12
N GLU A 83 -18.46 24.30 -3.33
CA GLU A 83 -18.32 24.94 -2.04
C GLU A 83 -17.70 23.99 -1.00
N ALA A 84 -18.08 22.71 -1.02
CA ALA A 84 -17.49 21.68 -0.17
C ALA A 84 -15.97 21.57 -0.43
N LEU A 85 -15.56 21.46 -1.70
CA LEU A 85 -14.14 21.41 -2.07
C LEU A 85 -13.39 22.69 -1.71
N ARG A 86 -14.00 23.86 -1.93
CA ARG A 86 -13.42 25.16 -1.54
C ARG A 86 -13.16 25.20 -0.03
N THR A 87 -14.15 24.80 0.77
CA THR A 87 -14.08 24.81 2.23
C THR A 87 -12.98 23.88 2.75
N ILE A 88 -12.90 22.65 2.23
CA ILE A 88 -11.83 21.71 2.61
C ILE A 88 -10.46 22.26 2.19
N GLY A 89 -10.36 22.86 1.00
CA GLY A 89 -9.12 23.45 0.50
C GLY A 89 -8.64 24.63 1.36
N THR A 90 -9.53 25.52 1.78
CA THR A 90 -9.17 26.70 2.59
C THR A 90 -8.86 26.36 4.04
N GLN A 91 -9.59 25.42 4.63
CA GLN A 91 -9.43 25.02 6.04
C GLN A 91 -8.30 24.00 6.28
N SER A 92 -7.74 23.39 5.23
CA SER A 92 -6.68 22.40 5.42
C SER A 92 -5.35 23.03 5.84
N GLU A 93 -4.86 22.66 7.03
CA GLU A 93 -3.54 23.04 7.52
C GLU A 93 -2.39 22.37 6.75
N ARG A 94 -2.66 21.22 6.13
CA ARG A 94 -1.66 20.46 5.38
C ARG A 94 -1.51 21.00 3.98
N ARG A 95 -0.34 21.61 3.69
CA ARG A 95 0.01 22.16 2.36
C ARG A 95 -0.27 21.20 1.20
N GLY A 96 0.01 19.90 1.37
CA GLY A 96 -0.25 18.89 0.36
C GLY A 96 -1.74 18.68 0.07
N VAL A 97 -2.57 18.65 1.11
CA VAL A 97 -4.02 18.50 1.00
C VAL A 97 -4.64 19.74 0.38
N ARG A 98 -4.33 20.92 0.93
CA ARG A 98 -4.73 22.23 0.39
C ARG A 98 -4.47 22.31 -1.11
N ARG A 99 -3.26 21.96 -1.55
CA ARG A 99 -2.87 22.03 -2.96
C ARG A 99 -3.71 21.11 -3.86
N VAL A 100 -3.82 19.82 -3.52
CA VAL A 100 -4.59 18.85 -4.32
C VAL A 100 -6.06 19.22 -4.35
N THR A 101 -6.63 19.62 -3.20
CA THR A 101 -8.03 20.01 -3.10
C THR A 101 -8.32 21.27 -3.91
N SER A 102 -7.49 22.31 -3.79
CA SER A 102 -7.65 23.54 -4.60
C SER A 102 -7.49 23.29 -6.10
N GLN A 103 -6.58 22.39 -6.52
CA GLN A 103 -6.45 22.01 -7.92
C GLN A 103 -7.63 21.19 -8.42
N THR A 104 -8.21 20.33 -7.57
CA THR A 104 -9.43 19.58 -7.88
C THR A 104 -10.63 20.51 -7.99
N HIS A 105 -10.76 21.45 -7.04
CA HIS A 105 -11.78 22.50 -7.04
C HIS A 105 -11.75 23.33 -8.31
N ALA A 106 -10.58 23.84 -8.72
CA ALA A 106 -10.45 24.63 -9.95
C ALA A 106 -10.95 23.88 -11.20
N LEU A 107 -10.63 22.60 -11.32
CA LEU A 107 -11.09 21.77 -12.44
C LEU A 107 -12.61 21.54 -12.40
N VAL A 108 -13.19 21.35 -11.21
CA VAL A 108 -14.65 21.21 -11.08
C VAL A 108 -15.36 22.52 -11.43
N VAL A 109 -14.80 23.67 -11.06
CA VAL A 109 -15.29 25.01 -11.46
C VAL A 109 -15.19 25.21 -12.98
N GLU A 110 -14.14 24.69 -13.61
CA GLU A 110 -14.00 24.66 -15.08
C GLU A 110 -15.01 23.71 -15.78
N GLY A 111 -15.83 22.97 -15.01
CA GLY A 111 -16.86 22.08 -15.53
C GLY A 111 -16.41 20.63 -15.74
N PHE A 112 -15.21 20.25 -15.30
CA PHE A 112 -14.81 18.85 -15.30
C PHE A 112 -15.58 18.05 -14.26
N ARG A 113 -15.87 16.79 -14.59
CA ARG A 113 -16.36 15.80 -13.63
C ARG A 113 -15.38 15.66 -12.46
N LEU A 114 -15.90 15.46 -11.25
CA LEU A 114 -15.10 15.27 -10.04
C LEU A 114 -14.10 14.12 -10.19
N SER A 115 -14.57 13.02 -10.77
CA SER A 115 -13.75 11.84 -11.05
C SER A 115 -12.57 12.12 -11.98
N ASP A 116 -12.78 12.93 -13.03
CA ASP A 116 -11.73 13.36 -13.96
C ASP A 116 -10.76 14.36 -13.30
N ALA A 117 -11.29 15.28 -12.49
CA ALA A 117 -10.49 16.22 -11.73
C ALA A 117 -9.56 15.49 -10.75
N MET A 118 -10.08 14.50 -10.03
CA MET A 118 -9.30 13.61 -9.16
C MET A 118 -8.29 12.77 -9.95
N ALA A 119 -8.62 12.36 -11.18
CA ALA A 119 -7.72 11.57 -12.01
C ALA A 119 -6.44 12.33 -12.38
N ARG A 120 -6.56 13.64 -12.63
CA ARG A 120 -5.43 14.55 -12.91
C ARG A 120 -4.50 14.74 -11.71
N GLN A 121 -4.98 14.52 -10.48
CA GLN A 121 -4.15 14.57 -9.26
C GLN A 121 -3.35 13.28 -9.01
N GLY A 122 -3.44 12.31 -9.91
CA GLY A 122 -2.59 11.11 -9.90
C GLY A 122 -2.76 10.24 -8.66
N LYS A 123 -1.69 10.08 -7.87
CA LYS A 123 -1.63 9.12 -6.75
C LYS A 123 -2.33 9.60 -5.47
N ALA A 124 -2.88 10.83 -5.44
CA ALA A 124 -3.66 11.31 -4.30
C ALA A 124 -4.98 10.53 -4.13
N PHE A 125 -5.60 10.15 -5.25
CA PHE A 125 -6.86 9.41 -5.28
C PHE A 125 -6.65 8.02 -5.90
N PRO A 126 -6.79 6.93 -5.13
CA PRO A 126 -6.64 5.57 -5.65
C PRO A 126 -7.61 5.26 -6.80
N ALA A 127 -7.26 4.29 -7.65
CA ALA A 127 -8.08 3.94 -8.82
C ALA A 127 -9.50 3.51 -8.44
N LEU A 128 -9.65 2.67 -7.41
CA LEU A 128 -10.95 2.23 -6.88
C LEU A 128 -11.81 3.42 -6.40
N TYR A 129 -11.20 4.37 -5.71
CA TYR A 129 -11.86 5.57 -5.20
C TYR A 129 -12.42 6.41 -6.35
N ARG A 130 -11.58 6.74 -7.34
CA ARG A 130 -12.01 7.52 -8.52
C ARG A 130 -13.11 6.82 -9.31
N ALA A 131 -13.03 5.49 -9.43
CA ALA A 131 -14.01 4.71 -10.17
C ALA A 131 -15.38 4.69 -9.47
N MET A 132 -15.42 4.56 -8.14
CA MET A 132 -16.67 4.68 -7.38
C MET A 132 -17.25 6.09 -7.46
N VAL A 133 -16.42 7.13 -7.33
CA VAL A 133 -16.84 8.53 -7.51
C VAL A 133 -17.42 8.76 -8.91
N ALA A 134 -16.78 8.25 -9.96
CA ALA A 134 -17.25 8.38 -11.35
C ALA A 134 -18.64 7.76 -11.56
N ALA A 135 -18.86 6.59 -10.96
CA ALA A 135 -20.13 5.90 -11.02
C ALA A 135 -21.21 6.67 -10.24
N GLY A 136 -20.89 7.09 -9.01
CA GLY A 136 -21.79 7.90 -8.17
C GLY A 136 -22.18 9.22 -8.82
N GLU A 137 -21.23 9.89 -9.47
CA GLU A 137 -21.45 11.12 -10.23
C GLU A 137 -22.35 10.89 -11.44
N SER A 138 -22.15 9.81 -12.20
CA SER A 138 -22.97 9.47 -13.37
C SER A 138 -24.39 9.04 -12.98
N ALA A 139 -24.56 8.45 -11.79
CA ALA A 139 -25.85 8.00 -11.26
C ALA A 139 -26.57 9.07 -10.41
N GLY A 140 -25.97 10.24 -10.17
CA GLY A 140 -26.52 11.25 -9.27
C GLY A 140 -26.56 10.84 -7.79
N ALA A 141 -25.83 9.79 -7.41
CA ALA A 141 -25.78 9.22 -6.05
C ALA A 141 -24.45 9.55 -5.34
N LEU A 142 -23.82 10.68 -5.71
CA LEU A 142 -22.52 11.08 -5.19
C LEU A 142 -22.49 11.20 -3.65
N PRO A 143 -23.47 11.83 -2.96
CA PRO A 143 -23.46 11.90 -1.50
C PRO A 143 -23.42 10.51 -0.84
N GLN A 144 -24.27 9.58 -1.30
CA GLN A 144 -24.35 8.23 -0.75
C GLN A 144 -23.06 7.44 -0.99
N VAL A 145 -22.45 7.58 -2.19
CA VAL A 145 -21.18 6.91 -2.50
C VAL A 145 -20.04 7.47 -1.68
N LEU A 146 -19.97 8.80 -1.48
CA LEU A 146 -18.93 9.44 -0.66
C LEU A 146 -19.02 9.03 0.81
N GLU A 147 -20.23 8.92 1.35
CA GLU A 147 -20.45 8.47 2.74
C GLU A 147 -19.95 7.03 2.94
N ARG A 148 -20.34 6.12 2.03
CA ARG A 148 -19.88 4.73 2.04
C ARG A 148 -18.37 4.60 1.79
N LEU A 149 -17.79 5.48 0.97
CA LEU A 149 -16.35 5.57 0.76
C LEU A 149 -15.62 6.03 2.02
N ALA A 150 -16.17 6.99 2.76
CA ALA A 150 -15.62 7.46 4.02
C ALA A 150 -15.59 6.31 5.04
N ASP A 151 -16.71 5.62 5.24
CA ASP A 151 -16.79 4.44 6.12
C ASP A 151 -15.77 3.36 5.75
N LEU A 152 -15.65 3.06 4.46
CA LEU A 152 -14.69 2.08 3.95
C LEU A 152 -13.24 2.47 4.29
N LEU A 153 -12.88 3.73 4.04
CA LEU A 153 -11.53 4.22 4.29
C LEU A 153 -11.21 4.29 5.79
N GLU A 154 -12.18 4.67 6.63
CA GLU A 154 -12.05 4.68 8.09
C GLU A 154 -11.80 3.28 8.64
N ARG A 155 -12.60 2.29 8.22
CA ARG A 155 -12.38 0.89 8.61
C ARG A 155 -11.00 0.38 8.19
N GLN A 156 -10.59 0.67 6.95
CA GLN A 156 -9.25 0.30 6.47
C GLN A 156 -8.14 0.97 7.28
N ALA A 157 -8.32 2.24 7.67
CA ALA A 157 -7.37 2.97 8.49
C ALA A 157 -7.28 2.41 9.91
N GLN A 158 -8.42 2.03 10.52
CA GLN A 158 -8.48 1.39 11.83
C GLN A 158 -7.73 0.05 11.83
N VAL A 159 -8.05 -0.84 10.86
CA VAL A 159 -7.34 -2.12 10.70
C VAL A 159 -5.85 -1.87 10.52
N ARG A 160 -5.46 -0.99 9.61
CA ARG A 160 -4.04 -0.68 9.39
C ARG A 160 -3.36 -0.13 10.63
N SER A 161 -4.01 0.76 11.38
CA SER A 161 -3.46 1.34 12.61
C SER A 161 -3.24 0.26 13.66
N LYS A 162 -4.21 -0.65 13.85
CA LYS A 162 -4.12 -1.78 14.77
C LYS A 162 -2.97 -2.72 14.39
N LEU A 163 -2.82 -3.02 13.11
CA LEU A 163 -1.70 -3.82 12.60
C LEU A 163 -0.35 -3.12 12.84
N GLN A 164 -0.27 -1.82 12.57
CA GLN A 164 0.96 -1.06 12.77
C GLN A 164 1.35 -0.98 14.25
N SER A 165 0.39 -0.75 15.16
CA SER A 165 0.66 -0.70 16.59
C SER A 165 1.06 -2.08 17.15
N ALA A 166 0.41 -3.16 16.70
CA ALA A 166 0.73 -4.51 17.14
C ALA A 166 2.14 -4.98 16.72
N LEU A 167 2.69 -4.43 15.63
CA LEU A 167 4.04 -4.77 15.15
C LEU A 167 5.17 -4.03 15.88
N VAL A 168 4.87 -2.94 16.61
CA VAL A 168 5.92 -2.14 17.28
C VAL A 168 6.72 -2.99 18.27
N TYR A 169 6.03 -3.72 19.14
CA TYR A 169 6.69 -4.53 20.17
C TYR A 169 7.50 -5.70 19.60
N PRO A 170 6.95 -6.59 18.73
CA PRO A 170 7.72 -7.67 18.12
C PRO A 170 8.94 -7.17 17.33
N THR A 171 8.82 -6.03 16.65
CA THR A 171 9.94 -5.45 15.88
C THR A 171 11.04 -4.94 16.82
N ALA A 172 10.69 -4.26 17.90
CA ALA A 172 11.65 -3.77 18.89
C ALA A 172 12.36 -4.93 19.63
N LEU A 173 11.61 -5.97 20.01
CA LEU A 173 12.14 -7.18 20.62
C LEU A 173 13.09 -7.91 19.66
N ALA A 174 12.66 -8.16 18.41
CA ALA A 174 13.48 -8.82 17.40
C ALA A 174 14.74 -8.01 17.05
N ALA A 175 14.66 -6.67 17.00
CA ALA A 175 15.80 -5.81 16.75
C ALA A 175 16.83 -5.87 17.89
N THR A 176 16.37 -5.76 19.14
CA THR A 176 17.24 -5.85 20.34
C THR A 176 17.89 -7.24 20.42
N ALA A 177 17.09 -8.28 20.25
CA ALA A 177 17.53 -9.66 20.23
C ALA A 177 18.58 -9.94 19.14
N GLY A 178 18.29 -9.48 17.91
CA GLY A 178 19.20 -9.59 16.78
C GLY A 178 20.52 -8.86 17.03
N ALA A 179 20.48 -7.66 17.63
CA ALA A 179 21.67 -6.92 17.99
C ALA A 179 22.55 -7.69 18.99
N VAL A 180 21.95 -8.29 20.03
CA VAL A 180 22.67 -9.13 21.01
C VAL A 180 23.31 -10.33 20.33
N VAL A 181 22.57 -11.06 19.48
CA VAL A 181 23.11 -12.22 18.75
C VAL A 181 24.27 -11.82 17.84
N ILE A 182 24.16 -10.70 17.13
CA ILE A 182 25.25 -10.18 16.28
C ILE A 182 26.48 -9.90 17.14
N VAL A 183 26.34 -9.19 18.26
CA VAL A 183 27.48 -8.89 19.15
C VAL A 183 28.13 -10.18 19.69
N LEU A 184 27.32 -11.16 20.10
CA LEU A 184 27.83 -12.46 20.54
C LEU A 184 28.62 -13.17 19.43
N MET A 185 28.09 -13.17 18.21
CA MET A 185 28.73 -13.83 17.06
C MET A 185 29.99 -13.13 16.58
N THR A 186 30.04 -11.81 16.56
CA THR A 186 31.17 -11.06 15.98
C THR A 186 32.26 -10.75 17.00
N PHE A 187 31.95 -10.67 18.29
CA PHE A 187 32.93 -10.30 19.33
C PHE A 187 33.19 -11.40 20.35
N VAL A 188 32.16 -12.08 20.84
CA VAL A 188 32.32 -13.01 21.98
C VAL A 188 32.80 -14.38 21.51
N VAL A 189 32.15 -14.97 20.53
CA VAL A 189 32.51 -16.31 20.02
C VAL A 189 33.94 -16.35 19.48
N PRO A 190 34.43 -15.41 18.64
CA PRO A 190 35.80 -15.46 18.14
C PRO A 190 36.83 -15.41 19.26
N LYS A 191 36.64 -14.53 20.26
CA LYS A 191 37.56 -14.42 21.40
C LYS A 191 37.67 -15.70 22.21
N VAL A 192 36.57 -16.41 22.42
CA VAL A 192 36.56 -17.71 23.11
C VAL A 192 37.35 -18.74 22.30
N VAL A 193 37.15 -18.73 20.98
CA VAL A 193 37.76 -19.69 20.06
C VAL A 193 39.26 -19.47 19.92
N ASP A 194 39.71 -18.21 19.81
CA ASP A 194 41.13 -17.85 19.77
C ASP A 194 41.89 -18.39 20.99
N GLN A 195 41.26 -18.37 22.17
CA GLN A 195 41.83 -18.96 23.38
C GLN A 195 41.96 -20.49 23.27
N PHE A 196 40.99 -21.17 22.65
CA PHE A 196 41.05 -22.63 22.46
C PHE A 196 42.03 -23.07 21.38
N ASP A 197 42.15 -22.32 20.27
CA ASP A 197 43.13 -22.61 19.22
C ASP A 197 44.57 -22.50 19.75
N SER A 198 44.82 -21.57 20.68
CA SER A 198 46.12 -21.45 21.36
C SER A 198 46.50 -22.69 22.20
N MET A 199 45.53 -23.53 22.56
CA MET A 199 45.72 -24.77 23.32
C MET A 199 45.93 -26.01 22.44
N GLY A 200 45.91 -25.87 21.10
CA GLY A 200 46.26 -26.96 20.17
C GLY A 200 45.31 -28.16 20.15
N ARG A 201 44.06 -28.01 20.61
CA ARG A 201 43.05 -29.08 20.67
C ARG A 201 41.94 -28.87 19.63
N ALA A 202 41.39 -29.97 19.11
CA ALA A 202 40.28 -29.92 18.15
C ALA A 202 38.98 -29.46 18.83
N LEU A 203 38.35 -28.43 18.26
CA LEU A 203 37.08 -27.89 18.73
C LEU A 203 35.90 -28.87 18.48
N PRO A 204 34.92 -28.94 19.41
CA PRO A 204 33.68 -29.69 19.21
C PRO A 204 32.97 -29.28 17.91
N TRP A 205 32.25 -30.23 17.30
CA TRP A 205 31.56 -30.00 16.02
C TRP A 205 30.56 -28.83 16.10
N LEU A 206 29.85 -28.68 17.22
CA LEU A 206 28.88 -27.60 17.42
C LEU A 206 29.57 -26.22 17.39
N THR A 207 30.72 -26.10 18.07
CA THR A 207 31.56 -24.89 18.07
C THR A 207 32.08 -24.57 16.67
N ARG A 208 32.52 -25.59 15.91
CA ARG A 208 32.96 -25.41 14.51
C ARG A 208 31.84 -24.90 13.59
N VAL A 209 30.61 -25.38 13.75
CA VAL A 209 29.46 -24.89 12.99
C VAL A 209 29.18 -23.42 13.32
N VAL A 210 29.16 -23.06 14.61
CA VAL A 210 28.91 -21.67 15.04
C VAL A 210 30.01 -20.72 14.56
N ILE A 211 31.28 -21.14 14.60
CA ILE A 211 32.40 -20.37 14.03
C ILE A 211 32.24 -20.22 12.52
N GLY A 212 31.89 -21.29 11.81
CA GLY A 212 31.66 -21.24 10.37
C GLY A 212 30.58 -20.23 9.99
N VAL A 213 29.48 -20.19 10.76
CA VAL A 213 28.41 -19.19 10.60
C VAL A 213 28.90 -17.78 10.96
N SER A 214 29.67 -17.61 12.03
CA SER A 214 30.26 -16.31 12.41
C SER A 214 31.21 -15.77 11.32
N HIS A 215 32.13 -16.61 10.83
CA HIS A 215 33.04 -16.25 9.75
C HIS A 215 32.29 -15.92 8.45
N PHE A 216 31.23 -16.67 8.15
CA PHE A 216 30.33 -16.36 7.04
C PHE A 216 29.62 -15.01 7.22
N LEU A 217 29.15 -14.69 8.43
CA LEU A 217 28.57 -13.37 8.73
C LEU A 217 29.59 -12.23 8.55
N LEU A 218 30.82 -12.43 9.02
CA LEU A 218 31.89 -11.41 8.97
C LEU A 218 32.45 -11.18 7.56
N HIS A 219 32.70 -12.25 6.79
CA HIS A 219 33.39 -12.16 5.49
C HIS A 219 32.45 -12.30 4.29
N ALA A 220 31.41 -13.13 4.40
CA ALA A 220 30.47 -13.39 3.31
C ALA A 220 29.12 -12.65 3.46
N GLY A 221 28.89 -11.94 4.57
CA GLY A 221 27.64 -11.20 4.82
C GLY A 221 27.35 -10.13 3.76
N ILE A 222 28.37 -9.36 3.35
CA ILE A 222 28.23 -8.34 2.30
C ILE A 222 27.97 -8.97 0.91
N PRO A 223 28.77 -9.92 0.40
CA PRO A 223 28.49 -10.54 -0.90
C PRO A 223 27.18 -11.35 -0.90
N LEU A 224 26.77 -11.96 0.21
CA LEU A 224 25.45 -12.60 0.33
C LEU A 224 24.32 -11.57 0.26
N LEU A 225 24.45 -10.44 0.96
CA LEU A 225 23.47 -9.36 0.91
C LEU A 225 23.34 -8.83 -0.52
N ILE A 226 24.46 -8.63 -1.21
CA ILE A 226 24.48 -8.23 -2.62
C ILE A 226 23.82 -9.31 -3.50
N ALA A 227 24.16 -10.59 -3.32
CA ALA A 227 23.56 -11.69 -4.06
C ALA A 227 22.04 -11.78 -3.83
N LEU A 228 21.58 -11.58 -2.60
CA LEU A 228 20.16 -11.56 -2.24
C LEU A 228 19.45 -10.36 -2.89
N VAL A 229 20.06 -9.17 -2.88
CA VAL A 229 19.52 -7.99 -3.56
C VAL A 229 19.44 -8.21 -5.06
N VAL A 230 20.49 -8.78 -5.68
CA VAL A 230 20.50 -9.12 -7.11
C VAL A 230 19.43 -10.16 -7.43
N ALA A 231 19.30 -11.22 -6.62
CA ALA A 231 18.27 -12.23 -6.78
C ALA A 231 16.86 -11.63 -6.65
N LEU A 232 16.65 -10.73 -5.68
CA LEU A 232 15.37 -10.04 -5.50
C LEU A 232 15.05 -9.13 -6.69
N VAL A 233 16.02 -8.35 -7.16
CA VAL A 233 15.85 -7.48 -8.34
C VAL A 233 15.58 -8.33 -9.59
N ALA A 234 16.29 -9.44 -9.77
CA ALA A 234 16.08 -10.39 -10.86
C ALA A 234 14.69 -11.02 -10.77
N ALA A 235 14.25 -11.47 -9.60
CA ALA A 235 12.91 -12.02 -9.36
C ALA A 235 11.82 -10.98 -9.66
N VAL A 236 11.96 -9.75 -9.17
CA VAL A 236 11.02 -8.64 -9.45
C VAL A 236 10.98 -8.32 -10.94
N ARG A 237 12.13 -8.28 -11.62
CA ARG A 237 12.21 -8.08 -13.09
C ARG A 237 11.53 -9.22 -13.84
N LEU A 238 11.77 -10.46 -13.42
CA LEU A 238 11.21 -11.66 -14.03
C LEU A 238 9.69 -11.73 -13.85
N LEU A 239 9.19 -11.31 -12.68
CA LEU A 239 7.76 -11.13 -12.37
C LEU A 239 7.10 -9.95 -13.11
N LYS A 240 7.85 -9.14 -13.88
CA LYS A 240 7.22 -8.22 -14.85
C LYS A 240 6.69 -8.97 -16.07
N ARG A 241 7.24 -10.14 -16.40
CA ARG A 241 6.77 -10.96 -17.53
C ARG A 241 5.37 -11.51 -17.22
N PRO A 242 4.41 -11.36 -18.16
CA PRO A 242 3.01 -11.60 -17.84
C PRO A 242 2.69 -13.06 -17.52
N ALA A 243 3.31 -14.01 -18.22
CA ALA A 243 3.12 -15.44 -17.99
C ALA A 243 3.68 -15.89 -16.63
N LEU A 244 4.88 -15.43 -16.26
CA LEU A 244 5.52 -15.79 -14.99
C LEU A 244 4.79 -15.19 -13.80
N ARG A 245 4.30 -13.95 -13.93
CA ARG A 245 3.45 -13.35 -12.90
C ARG A 245 2.15 -14.11 -12.70
N LEU A 246 1.50 -14.55 -13.78
CA LEU A 246 0.29 -15.35 -13.68
C LEU A 246 0.55 -16.73 -13.03
N ALA A 247 1.67 -17.37 -13.37
CA ALA A 247 2.06 -18.64 -12.76
C ALA A 247 2.34 -18.48 -11.26
N ALA A 248 3.09 -17.43 -10.88
CA ALA A 248 3.36 -17.10 -9.48
C ALA A 248 2.07 -16.77 -8.71
N ASP A 249 1.19 -15.95 -9.29
CA ASP A 249 -0.11 -15.61 -8.71
C ASP A 249 -0.99 -16.85 -8.48
N ARG A 250 -0.97 -17.83 -9.40
CA ARG A 250 -1.66 -19.12 -9.23
C ARG A 250 -1.01 -20.01 -8.19
N ALA A 251 0.32 -20.07 -8.14
CA ALA A 251 1.04 -20.85 -7.14
C ALA A 251 0.75 -20.32 -5.73
N LEU A 252 0.73 -19.00 -5.56
CA LEU A 252 0.40 -18.34 -4.30
C LEU A 252 -1.03 -18.66 -3.83
N LEU A 253 -1.99 -18.73 -4.76
CA LEU A 253 -3.38 -19.11 -4.45
C LEU A 253 -3.53 -20.60 -4.05
N ARG A 254 -2.58 -21.46 -4.40
CA ARG A 254 -2.55 -22.88 -4.01
C ARG A 254 -1.87 -23.13 -2.67
N ALA A 255 -1.09 -22.19 -2.17
CA ALA A 255 -0.41 -22.33 -0.89
C ALA A 255 -1.44 -22.50 0.25
N PRO A 256 -1.26 -23.48 1.15
CA PRO A 256 -2.14 -23.63 2.31
C PRO A 256 -2.05 -22.38 3.20
N LEU A 257 -3.15 -22.03 3.87
CA LEU A 257 -3.37 -20.76 4.59
C LEU A 257 -3.32 -19.51 3.70
N LEU A 258 -2.18 -19.18 3.09
CA LEU A 258 -1.98 -17.95 2.32
C LEU A 258 -2.95 -17.84 1.13
N GLY A 259 -3.13 -18.93 0.40
CA GLY A 259 -4.04 -18.96 -0.74
C GLY A 259 -5.51 -18.81 -0.32
N ARG A 260 -5.88 -19.27 0.87
CA ARG A 260 -7.22 -19.03 1.46
C ARG A 260 -7.35 -17.56 1.86
N LEU A 261 -6.39 -17.02 2.59
CA LEU A 261 -6.37 -15.62 3.05
C LEU A 261 -6.50 -14.62 1.88
N ILE A 262 -5.77 -14.86 0.78
CA ILE A 262 -5.83 -13.99 -0.40
C ILE A 262 -7.22 -14.05 -1.06
N ARG A 263 -7.83 -15.24 -1.14
CA ARG A 263 -9.18 -15.40 -1.68
C ARG A 263 -10.23 -14.73 -0.78
N ASP A 264 -10.10 -14.88 0.54
CA ASP A 264 -11.02 -14.26 1.51
C ASP A 264 -10.90 -12.73 1.47
N LEU A 265 -9.69 -12.18 1.39
CA LEU A 265 -9.47 -10.75 1.24
C LEU A 265 -10.02 -10.18 -0.08
N HIS A 266 -9.84 -10.92 -1.19
CA HIS A 266 -10.42 -10.55 -2.48
C HIS A 266 -11.94 -10.60 -2.44
N ALA A 267 -12.51 -11.66 -1.85
CA ALA A 267 -13.95 -11.84 -1.66
C ALA A 267 -14.54 -10.73 -0.79
N ALA A 268 -13.89 -10.37 0.32
CA ALA A 268 -14.28 -9.26 1.20
C ALA A 268 -14.34 -7.93 0.44
N ARG A 269 -13.26 -7.59 -0.28
CA ARG A 269 -13.18 -6.34 -1.05
C ARG A 269 -14.23 -6.28 -2.15
N MET A 270 -14.40 -7.39 -2.88
CA MET A 270 -15.41 -7.53 -3.93
C MET A 270 -16.82 -7.33 -3.35
N ALA A 271 -17.16 -8.08 -2.30
CA ALA A 271 -18.47 -8.00 -1.64
C ALA A 271 -18.74 -6.59 -1.12
N ARG A 272 -17.75 -5.93 -0.52
CA ARG A 272 -17.84 -4.54 -0.05
C ARG A 272 -18.11 -3.57 -1.20
N THR A 273 -17.33 -3.64 -2.27
CA THR A 273 -17.53 -2.75 -3.43
C THR A 273 -18.91 -2.96 -4.05
N LEU A 274 -19.31 -4.20 -4.27
CA LEU A 274 -20.65 -4.49 -4.82
C LEU A 274 -21.76 -4.05 -3.87
N ALA A 275 -21.62 -4.24 -2.56
CA ALA A 275 -22.59 -3.78 -1.57
C ALA A 275 -22.76 -2.26 -1.61
N ILE A 276 -21.66 -1.50 -1.66
CA ILE A 276 -21.70 -0.03 -1.77
C ILE A 276 -22.43 0.38 -3.04
N MET A 277 -22.04 -0.19 -4.19
CA MET A 277 -22.61 0.18 -5.48
C MET A 277 -24.11 -0.13 -5.55
N VAL A 278 -24.54 -1.31 -5.12
CA VAL A 278 -25.96 -1.71 -5.15
C VAL A 278 -26.77 -0.94 -4.10
N ASN A 279 -26.24 -0.70 -2.89
CA ASN A 279 -26.92 0.12 -1.88
C ASN A 279 -27.10 1.58 -2.33
N SER A 280 -26.16 2.12 -3.11
CA SER A 280 -26.25 3.45 -3.70
C SER A 280 -27.12 3.50 -4.97
N GLY A 281 -27.79 2.39 -5.34
CA GLY A 281 -28.69 2.32 -6.48
C GLY A 281 -28.01 2.15 -7.83
N LEU A 282 -26.70 1.87 -7.86
CA LEU A 282 -25.94 1.70 -9.10
C LEU A 282 -26.03 0.25 -9.63
N PRO A 283 -25.93 0.06 -10.97
CA PRO A 283 -25.96 -1.27 -11.56
C PRO A 283 -24.85 -2.17 -11.03
N LEU A 284 -25.20 -3.41 -10.63
CA LEU A 284 -24.26 -4.43 -10.16
C LEU A 284 -23.09 -4.67 -11.12
N MET A 285 -23.40 -4.69 -12.42
CA MET A 285 -22.41 -4.88 -13.50
C MET A 285 -21.31 -3.82 -13.45
N GLU A 286 -21.68 -2.56 -13.20
CA GLU A 286 -20.72 -1.46 -13.10
C GLU A 286 -19.81 -1.64 -11.88
N GLY A 287 -20.40 -2.01 -10.73
CA GLY A 287 -19.65 -2.35 -9.53
C GLY A 287 -18.66 -3.51 -9.76
N LEU A 288 -19.07 -4.54 -10.50
CA LEU A 288 -18.20 -5.68 -10.81
C LEU A 288 -17.05 -5.30 -11.74
N MET A 289 -17.31 -4.48 -12.76
CA MET A 289 -16.25 -3.94 -13.64
C MET A 289 -15.25 -3.08 -12.87
N ILE A 290 -15.72 -2.26 -11.93
CA ILE A 290 -14.87 -1.45 -11.07
C ILE A 290 -14.01 -2.35 -10.19
N ALA A 291 -14.63 -3.33 -9.53
CA ALA A 291 -13.90 -4.25 -8.66
C ALA A 291 -12.85 -5.06 -9.43
N ALA A 292 -13.15 -5.56 -10.64
CA ALA A 292 -12.22 -6.29 -11.51
C ALA A 292 -10.93 -5.50 -11.82
N ARG A 293 -11.06 -4.18 -12.06
CA ARG A 293 -9.92 -3.30 -12.37
C ARG A 293 -8.99 -3.06 -11.19
N THR A 294 -9.42 -3.41 -9.98
CA THR A 294 -8.68 -3.14 -8.73
C THR A 294 -8.00 -4.38 -8.17
N VAL A 295 -8.10 -5.52 -8.87
CA VAL A 295 -7.51 -6.80 -8.47
C VAL A 295 -6.04 -6.87 -8.88
N ASP A 296 -5.16 -6.94 -7.88
CA ASP A 296 -3.71 -7.02 -8.09
C ASP A 296 -3.24 -8.38 -8.60
N ASN A 297 -3.83 -9.46 -8.06
CA ASN A 297 -3.54 -10.84 -8.45
C ASN A 297 -4.18 -11.13 -9.82
N ARG A 298 -3.37 -11.50 -10.81
CA ARG A 298 -3.83 -11.69 -12.19
C ARG A 298 -4.76 -12.87 -12.36
N ALA A 299 -4.59 -13.94 -11.57
CA ALA A 299 -5.48 -15.09 -11.63
C ALA A 299 -6.88 -14.74 -11.11
N LEU A 300 -6.97 -13.98 -10.02
CA LEU A 300 -8.23 -13.46 -9.49
C LEU A 300 -8.87 -12.43 -10.43
N ARG A 301 -8.05 -11.60 -11.10
CA ARG A 301 -8.55 -10.66 -12.11
C ARG A 301 -9.20 -11.39 -13.28
N LEU A 302 -8.53 -12.38 -13.86
CA LEU A 302 -9.09 -13.20 -14.94
C LEU A 302 -10.38 -13.90 -14.51
N ALA A 303 -10.43 -14.44 -13.29
CA ALA A 303 -11.65 -15.03 -12.74
C ALA A 303 -12.79 -14.00 -12.66
N THR A 304 -12.49 -12.77 -12.21
CA THR A 304 -13.48 -11.69 -12.12
C THR A 304 -13.92 -11.19 -13.51
N ASP A 305 -13.01 -11.07 -14.48
CA ASP A 305 -13.32 -10.70 -15.86
C ASP A 305 -14.25 -11.73 -16.52
N SER A 306 -14.06 -13.02 -16.21
CA SER A 306 -14.97 -14.09 -16.66
C SER A 306 -16.38 -13.96 -16.06
N MET A 307 -16.49 -13.46 -14.82
CA MET A 307 -17.79 -13.18 -14.21
C MET A 307 -18.48 -11.99 -14.87
N VAL A 308 -17.74 -10.92 -15.19
CA VAL A 308 -18.28 -9.76 -15.93
C VAL A 308 -18.90 -10.23 -17.25
N THR A 309 -18.19 -11.11 -17.96
CA THR A 309 -18.67 -11.68 -19.23
C THR A 309 -19.94 -12.52 -19.01
N ALA A 310 -19.93 -13.43 -18.04
CA ALA A 310 -21.06 -14.29 -17.73
C ALA A 310 -22.34 -13.55 -17.33
N ILE A 311 -22.22 -12.46 -16.56
CA ILE A 311 -23.38 -11.66 -16.15
C ILE A 311 -23.87 -10.79 -17.31
N ARG A 312 -22.96 -10.34 -18.19
CA ARG A 312 -23.34 -9.59 -19.40
C ARG A 312 -24.16 -10.45 -20.37
N GLU A 313 -23.90 -11.75 -20.38
CA GLU A 313 -24.67 -12.77 -21.11
C GLU A 313 -25.99 -13.14 -20.42
N GLY A 314 -26.36 -12.50 -19.30
CA GLY A 314 -27.61 -12.72 -18.57
C GLY A 314 -27.53 -13.76 -17.45
N GLY A 315 -26.34 -14.25 -17.10
CA GLY A 315 -26.15 -15.13 -15.94
C GLY A 315 -26.30 -14.42 -14.60
N SER A 316 -26.65 -15.16 -13.55
CA SER A 316 -26.68 -14.62 -12.18
C SER A 316 -25.28 -14.46 -11.58
N LEU A 317 -25.13 -13.56 -10.60
CA LEU A 317 -23.90 -13.33 -9.85
C LEU A 317 -23.45 -14.61 -9.13
N ALA A 318 -24.38 -15.33 -8.49
CA ALA A 318 -24.05 -16.56 -7.79
C ALA A 318 -23.53 -17.64 -8.74
N ALA A 319 -24.15 -17.80 -9.92
CA ALA A 319 -23.67 -18.72 -10.94
C ALA A 319 -22.29 -18.33 -11.47
N ALA A 320 -22.07 -17.02 -11.71
CA ALA A 320 -20.79 -16.50 -12.15
C ALA A 320 -19.68 -16.72 -11.10
N MET A 321 -19.95 -16.45 -9.81
CA MET A 321 -19.02 -16.70 -8.71
C MET A 321 -18.68 -18.20 -8.58
N LYS A 322 -19.70 -19.06 -8.69
CA LYS A 322 -19.53 -20.52 -8.63
C LYS A 322 -18.62 -21.01 -9.76
N ARG A 323 -18.85 -20.53 -10.99
CA ARG A 323 -18.03 -20.89 -12.16
C ARG A 323 -16.58 -20.38 -12.04
N ALA A 324 -16.39 -19.19 -11.47
CA ALA A 324 -15.06 -18.62 -11.25
C ALA A 324 -14.23 -19.45 -10.26
N GLY A 325 -14.85 -20.13 -9.28
CA GLY A 325 -14.20 -21.13 -8.42
C GLY A 325 -13.14 -20.60 -7.46
N VAL A 326 -13.03 -19.28 -7.28
CA VAL A 326 -12.01 -18.62 -6.44
C VAL A 326 -12.56 -18.04 -5.14
N PHE A 327 -13.87 -18.06 -4.93
CA PHE A 327 -14.53 -17.42 -3.78
C PHE A 327 -14.81 -18.42 -2.66
N PRO A 328 -14.80 -17.96 -1.39
CA PRO A 328 -15.20 -18.80 -0.26
C PRO A 328 -16.70 -19.16 -0.33
N PRO A 329 -17.10 -20.32 0.22
CA PRO A 329 -18.50 -20.77 0.20
C PRO A 329 -19.47 -19.77 0.86
N THR A 330 -19.00 -19.04 1.88
CA THR A 330 -19.79 -18.02 2.60
C THR A 330 -20.26 -16.90 1.68
N LEU A 331 -19.38 -16.36 0.83
CA LEU A 331 -19.75 -15.35 -0.14
C LEU A 331 -20.73 -15.89 -1.19
N LEU A 332 -20.50 -17.12 -1.69
CA LEU A 332 -21.38 -17.75 -2.66
C LEU A 332 -22.80 -17.94 -2.10
N TYR A 333 -22.90 -18.40 -0.86
CA TYR A 333 -24.18 -18.58 -0.16
C TYR A 333 -24.91 -17.25 0.02
N MET A 334 -24.22 -16.20 0.51
CA MET A 334 -24.83 -14.89 0.71
C MET A 334 -25.23 -14.23 -0.61
N ALA A 335 -24.43 -14.36 -1.67
CA ALA A 335 -24.79 -13.88 -3.01
C ALA A 335 -26.03 -14.60 -3.53
N SER A 336 -26.06 -15.94 -3.47
CA SER A 336 -27.22 -16.73 -3.93
C SER A 336 -28.49 -16.41 -3.13
N SER A 337 -28.40 -16.34 -1.81
CA SER A 337 -29.54 -15.98 -0.95
C SER A 337 -30.00 -14.55 -1.21
N GLY A 338 -29.08 -13.62 -1.46
CA GLY A 338 -29.36 -12.23 -1.75
C GLY A 338 -30.05 -12.04 -3.10
N GLU A 339 -29.59 -12.75 -4.14
CA GLU A 339 -30.24 -12.75 -5.46
C GLU A 339 -31.65 -13.34 -5.38
N ASN A 340 -31.82 -14.52 -4.77
CA ASN A 340 -33.11 -15.21 -4.69
C ASN A 340 -34.16 -14.43 -3.87
N SER A 341 -33.73 -13.65 -2.89
CA SER A 341 -34.62 -12.85 -2.03
C SER A 341 -34.77 -11.39 -2.47
N GLY A 342 -34.10 -10.98 -3.56
CA GLY A 342 -34.05 -9.59 -4.01
C GLY A 342 -33.31 -8.64 -3.04
N ARG A 343 -32.58 -9.18 -2.06
CA ARG A 343 -31.86 -8.44 -1.00
C ARG A 343 -30.35 -8.60 -1.15
N LEU A 344 -29.83 -8.38 -2.36
CA LEU A 344 -28.43 -8.62 -2.68
C LEU A 344 -27.47 -7.72 -1.88
N ALA A 345 -27.74 -6.42 -1.82
CA ALA A 345 -26.88 -5.46 -1.15
C ALA A 345 -26.64 -5.75 0.35
N PRO A 346 -27.67 -5.97 1.19
CA PRO A 346 -27.45 -6.30 2.60
C PRO A 346 -26.79 -7.67 2.79
N MET A 347 -26.98 -8.63 1.88
CA MET A 347 -26.26 -9.92 1.96
C MET A 347 -24.77 -9.76 1.62
N LEU A 348 -24.44 -8.97 0.59
CA LEU A 348 -23.04 -8.66 0.24
C LEU A 348 -22.35 -7.85 1.34
N GLU A 349 -23.06 -6.93 2.00
CA GLU A 349 -22.56 -6.17 3.14
C GLU A 349 -22.22 -7.10 4.31
N ARG A 350 -23.10 -8.04 4.65
CA ARG A 350 -22.82 -9.07 5.66
C ARG A 350 -21.67 -9.98 5.28
N ALA A 351 -21.54 -10.34 3.99
CA ALA A 351 -20.44 -11.16 3.51
C ALA A 351 -19.10 -10.44 3.68
N ALA A 352 -19.07 -9.16 3.33
CA ALA A 352 -17.91 -8.30 3.54
C ALA A 352 -17.56 -8.19 5.02
N ASP A 353 -18.52 -7.85 5.89
CA ASP A 353 -18.30 -7.75 7.34
C ASP A 353 -17.82 -9.06 7.96
N TYR A 354 -18.33 -10.21 7.49
CA TYR A 354 -17.90 -11.52 7.96
C TYR A 354 -16.45 -11.82 7.57
N LEU A 355 -16.11 -11.67 6.28
CA LEU A 355 -14.78 -11.97 5.76
C LEU A 355 -13.72 -10.99 6.28
N GLU A 356 -14.07 -9.71 6.45
CA GLU A 356 -13.19 -8.69 7.07
C GLU A 356 -12.88 -9.05 8.53
N ARG A 357 -13.88 -9.52 9.30
CA ARG A 357 -13.68 -9.98 10.68
C ARG A 357 -12.85 -11.25 10.76
N GLU A 358 -13.06 -12.21 9.86
CA GLU A 358 -12.25 -13.43 9.78
C GLU A 358 -10.77 -13.09 9.50
N PHE A 359 -10.53 -12.14 8.57
CA PHE A 359 -9.20 -11.62 8.28
C PHE A 359 -8.56 -10.93 9.50
N GLU A 360 -9.32 -10.10 10.22
CA GLU A 360 -8.84 -9.41 11.41
C GLU A 360 -8.50 -10.39 12.55
N ALA A 361 -9.36 -11.40 12.78
CA ALA A 361 -9.13 -12.43 13.77
C ALA A 361 -7.90 -13.27 13.44
N PHE A 362 -7.74 -13.72 12.19
CA PHE A 362 -6.55 -14.43 11.73
C PHE A 362 -5.29 -13.59 11.94
N THR A 363 -5.33 -12.31 11.54
CA THR A 363 -4.15 -11.44 11.65
C THR A 363 -3.80 -11.15 13.10
N THR A 364 -4.79 -10.96 13.97
CA THR A 364 -4.58 -10.78 15.41
C THR A 364 -3.96 -12.03 16.05
N ALA A 365 -4.45 -13.22 15.71
CA ALA A 365 -3.89 -14.48 16.20
C ALA A 365 -2.48 -14.74 15.68
N ALA A 366 -2.21 -14.45 14.39
CA ALA A 366 -0.87 -14.56 13.83
C ALA A 366 0.11 -13.60 14.53
N MET A 367 -0.34 -12.38 14.86
CA MET A 367 0.46 -11.41 15.59
C MET A 367 0.73 -11.81 17.05
N SER A 368 -0.23 -12.40 17.74
CA SER A 368 -0.02 -12.84 19.13
C SER A 368 0.92 -14.05 19.23
N LEU A 369 0.94 -14.93 18.22
CA LEU A 369 1.87 -16.06 18.15
C LEU A 369 3.29 -15.65 17.75
N LEU A 370 3.46 -14.48 17.15
CA LEU A 370 4.76 -13.99 16.69
C LEU A 370 5.72 -13.78 17.88
N GLU A 371 5.23 -13.28 19.01
CA GLU A 371 6.07 -13.01 20.18
C GLU A 371 6.63 -14.29 20.82
N PRO A 372 5.82 -15.30 21.20
CA PRO A 372 6.33 -16.57 21.69
C PRO A 372 7.29 -17.24 20.70
N ALA A 373 6.99 -17.17 19.40
CA ALA A 373 7.87 -17.72 18.37
C ALA A 373 9.24 -17.02 18.35
N ILE A 374 9.28 -15.68 18.45
CA ILE A 374 10.54 -14.92 18.54
C ILE A 374 11.31 -15.32 19.80
N ILE A 375 10.66 -15.42 20.96
CA ILE A 375 11.30 -15.79 22.22
C ILE A 375 11.89 -17.19 22.16
N VAL A 376 11.13 -18.18 21.67
CA VAL A 376 11.60 -19.57 21.53
C VAL A 376 12.75 -19.66 20.54
N LEU A 377 12.64 -18.99 19.38
CA LEU A 377 13.70 -18.95 18.37
C LEU A 377 14.98 -18.34 18.96
N LEU A 378 14.86 -17.19 19.63
CA LEU A 378 15.98 -16.50 20.25
C LEU A 378 16.61 -17.32 21.37
N GLY A 379 15.80 -17.89 22.26
CA GLY A 379 16.26 -18.77 23.32
C GLY A 379 17.02 -19.96 22.77
N GLY A 380 16.51 -20.58 21.68
CA GLY A 380 17.20 -21.64 20.97
C GLY A 380 18.54 -21.20 20.38
N VAL A 381 18.58 -20.05 19.71
CA VAL A 381 19.82 -19.49 19.16
C VAL A 381 20.84 -19.21 20.27
N VAL A 382 20.44 -18.51 21.33
CA VAL A 382 21.32 -18.19 22.47
C VAL A 382 21.80 -19.46 23.17
N ALA A 383 20.93 -20.44 23.38
CA ALA A 383 21.32 -21.72 23.99
C ALA A 383 22.37 -22.46 23.15
N VAL A 384 22.21 -22.50 21.82
CA VAL A 384 23.21 -23.08 20.91
C VAL A 384 24.54 -22.35 21.03
N ILE A 385 24.52 -21.02 21.10
CA ILE A 385 25.74 -20.19 21.24
C ILE A 385 26.42 -20.49 22.58
N VAL A 386 25.70 -20.43 23.69
CA VAL A 386 26.24 -20.70 25.03
C VAL A 386 26.79 -22.11 25.12
N LEU A 387 26.06 -23.11 24.61
CA LEU A 387 26.52 -24.50 24.59
C LEU A 387 27.78 -24.67 23.75
N SER A 388 27.89 -23.96 22.63
CA SER A 388 29.08 -23.99 21.78
C SER A 388 30.34 -23.45 22.48
N ILE A 389 30.17 -22.53 23.43
CA ILE A 389 31.24 -21.97 24.26
C ILE A 389 31.54 -22.88 25.46
N LEU A 390 30.50 -23.43 26.11
CA LEU A 390 30.63 -24.20 27.35
C LEU A 390 31.13 -25.63 27.11
N LEU A 391 30.76 -26.26 25.99
CA LEU A 391 31.17 -27.64 25.68
C LEU A 391 32.70 -27.83 25.69
N PRO A 392 33.50 -26.97 25.02
CA PRO A 392 34.95 -27.01 25.15
C PRO A 392 35.39 -26.98 26.62
N ILE A 393 34.93 -25.98 27.40
CA ILE A 393 35.31 -25.78 28.81
C ILE A 393 35.06 -27.03 29.65
N LEU A 394 33.89 -27.66 29.50
CA LEU A 394 33.54 -28.88 30.23
C LEU A 394 34.44 -30.06 29.87
N GLN A 395 34.79 -30.22 28.59
CA GLN A 395 35.71 -31.27 28.13
C GLN A 395 37.14 -31.06 28.67
N PHE A 396 37.56 -29.82 28.91
CA PHE A 396 38.85 -29.56 29.57
C PHE A 396 38.83 -29.94 31.05
N ASN A 397 37.76 -29.58 31.78
CA ASN A 397 37.70 -29.87 33.22
C ASN A 397 37.63 -31.38 33.52
N THR A 398 36.90 -32.15 32.71
CA THR A 398 36.82 -33.62 32.89
C THR A 398 38.11 -34.34 32.54
N LEU A 399 38.96 -33.78 31.67
CA LEU A 399 40.28 -34.32 31.33
C LEU A 399 41.40 -33.82 32.26
N ALA A 400 41.16 -32.80 33.08
CA ALA A 400 42.11 -32.32 34.09
C ALA A 400 41.90 -32.99 35.46
N LEU A 401 40.73 -33.58 35.68
CA LEU A 401 40.35 -34.31 36.91
C LEU A 401 40.53 -35.83 36.81
N GLY A 402 40.98 -36.35 35.67
CA GLY A 402 41.42 -37.73 35.48
C GLY A 402 42.82 -37.75 34.87
#